data_AF-A0A2H9MNQ3-F1
#
_entry.id   AF-A0A2H9MNQ3-F1
#
_cell.length_a   1.000
_cell.length_b   1.000
_cell.length_c   1.000
_cell.angle_alpha   90.00
_cell.angle_beta   90.00
_cell.angle_gamma   90.00
#
_symmetry.space_group_name_H-M   'P 1'
#
loop_
_entity.id
_entity.type
_entity.pdbx_description
1 polymer ?
#
loop_
_entity_poly.entity_id
_entity_poly.type
_entity_poly.pdbx_seq_one_letter_code
_entity_poly.pdbx_strand_id
1 'polypeptide(L)' 'YLVPDHKIITSEEARKIFEFYSISFENLPKIDITDPVIKAIKGKPGDIIKITRKNGKIYYRGVV' A
#
# COMPACT_ATOMS: atom_id res chain seq x y z
N TYR A 1 5.94 -6.41 19.72
CA TYR A 1 5.58 -6.62 18.31
C TYR A 1 4.73 -5.46 17.82
N LEU A 2 5.26 -4.64 16.90
CA LEU A 2 4.71 -3.35 16.43
C LEU A 2 4.46 -3.36 14.91
N VAL A 3 4.20 -4.52 14.31
CA VAL A 3 3.92 -4.62 12.87
C VAL A 3 2.48 -4.15 12.65
N PRO A 4 2.24 -3.08 11.87
CA PRO A 4 0.89 -2.64 11.53
C PRO A 4 0.21 -3.63 10.58
N ASP A 5 -1.11 -3.50 10.42
CA ASP A 5 -1.85 -4.33 9.46
C ASP A 5 -1.55 -3.88 8.02
N HIS A 6 -1.14 -4.82 7.18
CA HIS A 6 -0.84 -4.58 5.77
C HIS A 6 -1.83 -5.35 4.91
N LYS A 7 -2.53 -4.66 4.00
CA LYS A 7 -3.49 -5.26 3.08
C LYS A 7 -3.27 -4.75 1.67
N ILE A 8 -3.25 -5.66 0.70
CA ILE A 8 -3.27 -5.30 -0.73
C ILE A 8 -4.68 -4.81 -1.05
N ILE A 9 -4.77 -3.61 -1.64
CA ILE A 9 -6.04 -3.05 -2.11
C ILE A 9 -6.28 -3.42 -3.57
N THR A 10 -7.53 -3.42 -3.99
CA THR A 10 -7.88 -3.70 -5.39
C THR A 10 -7.65 -2.46 -6.26
N SER A 11 -7.57 -2.67 -7.57
CA SER A 11 -7.44 -1.61 -8.57
C SER A 11 -8.58 -0.59 -8.51
N GLU A 12 -9.78 -1.02 -8.10
CA GLU A 12 -10.96 -0.17 -7.95
C GLU A 12 -10.83 0.76 -6.73
N GLU A 13 -10.40 0.22 -5.58
CA GLU A 13 -10.12 1.02 -4.39
C GLU A 13 -8.98 2.00 -4.65
N ALA A 14 -7.93 1.55 -5.34
CA ALA A 14 -6.80 2.37 -5.76
C ALA A 14 -7.26 3.56 -6.61
N ARG A 15 -8.11 3.34 -7.62
CA ARG A 15 -8.67 4.41 -8.45
C ARG A 15 -9.43 5.45 -7.64
N LYS A 16 -10.30 5.01 -6.73
CA LYS A 16 -11.05 5.93 -5.85
C LYS A 16 -10.12 6.79 -4.99
N ILE A 17 -9.03 6.22 -4.47
CA ILE A 17 -8.03 6.95 -3.69
C ILE A 17 -7.30 7.95 -4.59
N PHE A 18 -6.88 7.54 -5.79
CA PHE A 18 -6.21 8.41 -6.75
C PHE A 18 -7.08 9.59 -7.18
N GLU A 19 -8.36 9.37 -7.45
CA GLU A 19 -9.32 10.42 -7.76
C GLU A 19 -9.57 11.34 -6.56
N PHE A 20 -9.85 10.77 -5.39
CA PHE A 20 -10.17 11.54 -4.18
C PHE A 20 -9.02 12.44 -3.72
N TYR A 21 -7.79 11.93 -3.74
CA TYR A 21 -6.60 12.69 -3.34
C TYR A 21 -5.93 13.41 -4.53
N SER A 22 -6.40 13.19 -5.76
CA SER A 22 -5.78 13.70 -6.99
C SER A 22 -4.28 13.40 -7.08
N ILE A 23 -3.89 12.18 -6.69
CA ILE A 23 -2.50 11.68 -6.72
C ILE A 23 -2.38 10.49 -7.69
N SER A 24 -1.18 10.26 -8.20
CA SER A 24 -0.84 9.09 -9.02
C SER A 24 0.02 8.09 -8.24
N PHE A 25 0.19 6.88 -8.78
CA PHE A 25 1.06 5.85 -8.19
C PHE A 25 2.50 6.34 -7.95
N GLU A 26 3.01 7.22 -8.82
CA GLU A 26 4.35 7.79 -8.71
C GLU A 26 4.53 8.69 -7.48
N ASN A 27 3.44 9.28 -7.00
CA ASN A 27 3.43 10.10 -5.79
C ASN A 27 3.39 9.25 -4.51
N LEU A 28 3.09 7.95 -4.61
CA LEU A 28 3.08 7.07 -3.45
C LEU A 28 4.50 6.67 -3.05
N PRO A 29 4.78 6.56 -1.74
CA PRO A 29 6.01 5.96 -1.27
C PRO A 29 6.15 4.53 -1.81
N LYS A 30 7.31 4.25 -2.40
CA LYS A 30 7.62 2.96 -3.00
C LYS A 30 8.09 1.97 -1.93
N ILE A 31 7.78 0.69 -2.11
CA ILE A 31 8.28 -0.41 -1.28
C ILE A 31 8.79 -1.52 -2.19
N ASP A 32 9.99 -2.02 -1.90
CA ASP A 32 10.59 -3.06 -2.71
C ASP A 32 9.86 -4.39 -2.51
N ILE A 33 9.67 -5.13 -3.60
CA ILE A 33 9.19 -6.51 -3.55
C ILE A 33 10.04 -7.45 -2.66
N THR A 34 11.29 -7.07 -2.40
CA THR A 34 12.19 -7.84 -1.55
C THR A 34 11.83 -7.78 -0.07
N ASP A 35 11.03 -6.80 0.36
CA ASP A 35 10.63 -6.60 1.75
C ASP A 35 9.86 -7.82 2.29
N PRO A 36 10.18 -8.30 3.51
CA PRO A 36 9.55 -9.50 4.08
C PRO A 36 8.03 -9.41 4.20
N VAL A 37 7.49 -8.22 4.46
CA VAL A 37 6.05 -8.00 4.60
C VAL A 37 5.35 -8.20 3.27
N ILE A 38 5.96 -7.74 2.17
CA ILE A 38 5.44 -7.89 0.81
C ILE A 38 5.40 -9.35 0.40
N LYS A 39 6.47 -10.10 0.71
CA LYS A 39 6.52 -11.54 0.48
C LYS A 39 5.47 -12.28 1.28
N ALA A 40 5.25 -11.90 2.54
CA ALA A 40 4.25 -12.51 3.41
C ALA A 40 2.81 -12.32 2.86
N ILE A 41 2.50 -11.14 2.31
CA ILE A 41 1.19 -10.85 1.70
C ILE A 41 1.11 -11.21 0.22
N LYS A 42 2.17 -11.77 -0.37
CA LYS A 42 2.29 -12.14 -1.79
C LYS A 42 2.04 -10.96 -2.74
N GLY A 43 2.48 -9.76 -2.36
CA GLY A 43 2.38 -8.56 -3.20
C GLY A 43 3.25 -8.65 -4.45
N LYS A 44 2.78 -8.05 -5.53
CA LYS A 44 3.45 -7.99 -6.84
C LYS A 44 3.82 -6.54 -7.19
N PRO A 45 4.80 -6.32 -8.09
CA PRO A 45 5.12 -4.99 -8.56
C PRO A 45 3.88 -4.37 -9.23
N GLY A 46 3.55 -3.14 -8.86
CA GLY A 46 2.33 -2.44 -9.26
C GLY A 46 1.16 -2.56 -8.28
N ASP A 47 1.24 -3.44 -7.28
CA ASP A 47 0.23 -3.50 -6.22
C ASP A 47 0.34 -2.28 -5.29
N ILE A 48 -0.77 -1.92 -4.68
CA ILE A 48 -0.83 -0.88 -3.65
C ILE A 48 -1.19 -1.52 -2.32
N ILE A 49 -0.47 -1.12 -1.29
CA ILE A 49 -0.63 -1.64 0.07
C ILE A 49 -1.18 -0.54 0.94
N LYS A 50 -2.28 -0.87 1.60
CA LYS A 50 -2.86 -0.09 2.69
C LYS A 50 -2.27 -0.56 4.01
N ILE A 51 -1.68 0.36 4.73
CA ILE A 51 -1.07 0.15 6.04
C ILE A 51 -1.92 0.85 7.08
N THR A 52 -2.55 0.09 7.97
CA THR A 52 -3.36 0.63 9.07
C THR A 52 -2.57 0.54 10.36
N ARG A 53 -2.29 1.69 10.99
CA ARG A 53 -1.60 1.74 12.28
C ARG A 53 -2.62 1.78 13.43
N LYS A 54 -2.19 1.33 14.62
CA LYS A 54 -3.01 1.32 15.86
C LYS A 54 -3.55 2.69 16.26
N ASN A 55 -2.93 3.78 15.80
CA ASN A 55 -3.39 5.15 16.03
C ASN A 55 -4.43 5.62 15.00
N GLY A 56 -5.00 4.71 14.20
CA GLY A 56 -5.99 5.03 13.17
C GLY A 56 -5.41 5.66 11.89
N LYS A 57 -4.08 5.88 11.83
CA LYS A 57 -3.46 6.45 10.64
C LYS A 57 -3.37 5.39 9.53
N ILE A 58 -3.80 5.78 8.35
CA ILE A 58 -3.77 4.98 7.13
C ILE A 58 -2.67 5.52 6.22
N TYR A 59 -1.82 4.64 5.74
CA TYR A 59 -0.79 4.95 4.74
C TYR A 59 -0.98 4.07 3.51
N TYR A 60 -0.66 4.61 2.34
CA TYR A 60 -0.65 3.86 1.09
C TYR A 60 0.77 3.82 0.54
N ARG A 61 1.22 2.64 0.08
CA ARG A 61 2.53 2.43 -0.55
C ARG A 61 2.38 1.65 -1.83
N GLY A 62 3.16 1.99 -2.86
CA GLY A 62 3.21 1.25 -4.12
C GLY A 62 4.36 0.26 -4.13
N VAL A 63 4.10 -0.99 -4.52
CA VAL A 63 5.12 -2.03 -4.65
C VAL A 63 5.86 -1.83 -5.97
N VAL A 64 7.19 -1.81 -5.90
CA VAL A 64 8.08 -1.72 -7.06
C VAL A 64 9.09 -2.87 -7.10
#